data_AF-A0A2M4BJC0-F1
#
_entry.id   AF-A0A2M4BJC0-F1
#
_cell.length_a   1.000
_cell.length_b   1.000
_cell.length_c   1.000
_cell.angle_alpha   90.00
_cell.angle_beta   90.00
_cell.angle_gamma   90.00
#
_symmetry.space_group_name_H-M   'P 1'
#
loop_
_entity.id
_entity.type
_entity.pdbx_description
1 polymer ?
#
loop_
_entity_poly.entity_id
_entity_poly.type
_entity_poly.pdbx_seq_one_letter_code
_entity_poly.pdbx_strand_id
1 'polypeptide(L)'
;MAHRKGVLLGVAILALCVAGASTSMSMCQCSLTHSCVIGNVNGEQLSTNAMQCSLNQTDIEDLLIVRYNDTVLKAGAFGQFVNLTMLEIFHGSMEAIESGAFAKMPGMLKIVIQHNKLVTLNDNTFDGLDELRLLSLAFNNLTTISAGAFAGLKNLSYLVLTGNTLSQLPATLFQPTPKLSTIVMSHNELTNLPTGLFDPLGYVARLDLSYNKLQSFQFPKLNVTLLMLQNNSLTDLSLNDHVVYLKAEHNRISRLTGTGTNLTTLILSDNAITDVAPLLGMKKLTKLALNGNPLKPTTVFNGFDALLQLMLSKTNLQITEQTFANLSNLELLDLSYNGLTELDFHMFSSLIDLEVLIVAFNRIEKINFIELRENLPNLHVLEICGNGWNSTYLKTVLTHMRRYHLSADMQGLSSFFLFSPMFVELCSTAPHPAPTSDEDDSLYSEDIIDKDFQEFYPTTPEPTGTTEKILRTMLSTSKTAMPEASTPKSMLRKQAIALLETDADAGDGVPVPPNPQPTSASSPLMITFQVFVYLFAVFGVVSLAVLGYYMRQRRFDVRRISPMDIPDSVRLV
;
A
#
# COMPACT_ATOMS: atom_id res chain seq x y z
N MET A 1 -4.65 15.08 13.90
CA MET A 1 -4.50 14.95 12.43
C MET A 1 -5.73 14.33 11.74
N ALA A 2 -6.27 13.19 12.17
CA ALA A 2 -7.45 12.56 11.53
C ALA A 2 -8.70 13.47 11.49
N HIS A 3 -8.94 14.24 12.56
CA HIS A 3 -10.07 15.18 12.62
C HIS A 3 -9.90 16.40 11.70
N ARG A 4 -8.66 16.82 11.39
CA ARG A 4 -8.36 17.91 10.43
C ARG A 4 -8.53 17.44 8.98
N LYS A 5 -8.15 16.18 8.67
CA LYS A 5 -8.32 15.56 7.33
C LYS A 5 -9.80 15.41 6.93
N GLY A 6 -10.67 14.99 7.86
CA GLY A 6 -12.11 14.86 7.57
C GLY A 6 -12.82 16.18 7.29
N VAL A 7 -12.36 17.28 7.90
CA VAL A 7 -12.90 18.63 7.71
C VAL A 7 -12.46 19.21 6.35
N LEU A 8 -11.19 19.05 5.97
CA LEU A 8 -10.69 19.44 4.63
C LEU A 8 -11.39 18.66 3.51
N LEU A 9 -11.65 17.37 3.70
CA LEU A 9 -12.41 16.55 2.75
C LEU A 9 -13.88 16.99 2.63
N GLY A 10 -14.54 17.27 3.76
CA GLY A 10 -15.91 17.78 3.76
C GLY A 10 -16.04 19.16 3.08
N VAL A 11 -15.07 20.04 3.31
CA VAL A 11 -15.00 21.36 2.66
C VAL A 11 -14.63 21.25 1.19
N ALA A 12 -13.72 20.35 0.80
CA ALA A 12 -13.34 20.11 -0.60
C ALA A 12 -14.49 19.51 -1.41
N ILE A 13 -15.26 18.57 -0.85
CA ILE A 13 -16.46 18.03 -1.49
C ILE A 13 -17.53 19.11 -1.63
N LEU A 14 -17.75 19.95 -0.61
CA LEU A 14 -18.65 21.10 -0.72
C LEU A 14 -18.19 22.07 -1.82
N ALA A 15 -16.90 22.40 -1.85
CA ALA A 15 -16.33 23.32 -2.83
C ALA A 15 -16.41 22.75 -4.26
N LEU A 16 -16.18 21.45 -4.45
CA LEU A 16 -16.33 20.77 -5.74
C LEU A 16 -17.81 20.70 -6.18
N CYS A 17 -18.73 20.42 -5.25
CA CYS A 17 -20.17 20.44 -5.52
C CYS A 17 -20.67 21.84 -5.92
N VAL A 18 -20.12 22.90 -5.34
CA VAL A 18 -20.49 24.28 -5.67
C VAL A 18 -19.75 24.77 -6.94
N ALA A 19 -18.50 24.32 -7.18
CA ALA A 19 -17.73 24.62 -8.40
C ALA A 19 -18.30 23.93 -9.65
N GLY A 20 -19.00 22.81 -9.49
CA GLY A 20 -19.81 22.20 -10.56
C GLY A 20 -20.94 23.10 -11.09
N ALA A 21 -21.25 24.21 -10.39
CA ALA A 21 -22.32 25.15 -10.75
C ALA A 21 -21.83 26.52 -11.26
N SER A 22 -20.54 26.86 -11.18
CA SER A 22 -20.02 28.11 -11.77
C SER A 22 -18.51 28.04 -12.06
N THR A 23 -18.12 28.35 -13.30
CA THR A 23 -16.75 28.17 -13.81
C THR A 23 -15.86 29.42 -13.71
N SER A 24 -16.22 30.44 -12.93
CA SER A 24 -15.49 31.72 -12.95
C SER A 24 -15.23 32.40 -11.60
N MET A 25 -15.85 31.99 -10.50
CA MET A 25 -15.61 32.63 -9.20
C MET A 25 -14.58 31.87 -8.38
N SER A 26 -13.56 32.59 -7.91
CA SER A 26 -12.66 32.09 -6.88
C SER A 26 -13.45 31.90 -5.59
N MET A 27 -13.36 30.71 -5.00
CA MET A 27 -14.02 30.37 -3.75
C MET A 27 -12.98 30.17 -2.69
N CYS A 28 -13.22 30.70 -1.48
CA CYS A 28 -12.39 30.43 -0.31
C CYS A 28 -13.28 30.03 0.85
N GLN A 29 -13.14 28.80 1.35
CA GLN A 29 -13.89 28.29 2.48
C GLN A 29 -12.93 27.80 3.56
N CYS A 30 -13.08 28.33 4.77
CA CYS A 30 -12.25 27.95 5.90
C CYS A 30 -13.04 27.23 6.98
N SER A 31 -12.36 26.33 7.67
CA SER A 31 -12.84 25.63 8.86
C SER A 31 -12.50 26.42 10.13
N LEU A 32 -13.09 26.01 11.26
CA LEU A 32 -12.74 26.52 12.59
C LEU A 32 -11.32 26.14 13.05
N THR A 33 -10.64 25.25 12.32
CA THR A 33 -9.31 24.75 12.67
C THR A 33 -8.19 25.40 11.86
N HIS A 34 -8.39 26.61 11.35
CA HIS A 34 -7.39 27.37 10.56
C HIS A 34 -7.00 26.70 9.23
N SER A 35 -7.78 25.72 8.77
CA SER A 35 -7.58 25.05 7.48
C SER A 35 -8.56 25.60 6.45
N CYS A 36 -8.08 25.96 5.27
CA CYS A 36 -8.86 26.56 4.20
C CYS A 36 -8.71 25.82 2.86
N VAL A 37 -9.79 25.86 2.06
CA VAL A 37 -9.81 25.38 0.67
C VAL A 37 -10.08 26.56 -0.24
N ILE A 38 -9.25 26.71 -1.27
CA ILE A 38 -9.41 27.69 -2.33
C ILE A 38 -9.62 26.96 -3.66
N GLY A 39 -10.73 27.27 -4.32
CA GLY A 39 -11.05 26.78 -5.66
C GLY A 39 -10.78 27.85 -6.70
N ASN A 40 -10.11 27.48 -7.79
CA ASN A 40 -9.96 28.28 -9.01
C ASN A 40 -9.36 29.68 -8.75
N VAL A 41 -8.05 29.75 -8.55
CA VAL A 41 -7.33 30.96 -8.13
C VAL A 41 -6.10 31.25 -9.00
N ASN A 42 -5.76 32.54 -9.13
CA ASN A 42 -4.50 33.02 -9.70
C ASN A 42 -3.63 33.78 -8.68
N GLY A 43 -2.39 34.09 -9.03
CA GLY A 43 -1.43 34.75 -8.13
C GLY A 43 -1.82 36.17 -7.72
N GLU A 44 -2.50 36.91 -8.60
CA GLU A 44 -3.00 38.25 -8.28
C GLU A 44 -4.07 38.20 -7.19
N GLN A 45 -5.00 37.24 -7.27
CA GLN A 45 -6.03 37.03 -6.27
C GLN A 45 -5.47 36.57 -4.91
N LEU A 46 -4.41 35.75 -4.92
CA LEU A 46 -3.70 35.33 -3.68
C LEU A 46 -3.02 36.51 -2.99
N SER A 47 -2.42 37.41 -3.76
CA SER A 47 -1.61 38.52 -3.22
C SER A 47 -2.42 39.75 -2.80
N THR A 48 -3.54 40.04 -3.47
CA THR A 48 -4.33 41.27 -3.25
C THR A 48 -5.46 41.14 -2.21
N ASN A 49 -5.60 39.97 -1.57
CA ASN A 49 -6.73 39.64 -0.70
C ASN A 49 -8.10 39.86 -1.39
N ALA A 50 -8.13 39.77 -2.73
CA ALA A 50 -9.35 39.89 -3.52
C ALA A 50 -10.31 38.70 -3.30
N MET A 51 -9.83 37.64 -2.66
CA MET A 51 -10.64 36.50 -2.24
C MET A 51 -11.26 36.77 -0.87
N GLN A 52 -12.59 36.76 -0.79
CA GLN A 52 -13.29 36.81 0.49
C GLN A 52 -13.20 35.45 1.19
N CYS A 53 -12.13 35.22 1.95
CA CYS A 53 -12.02 34.09 2.88
C CYS A 53 -12.78 34.41 4.19
N SER A 54 -13.33 33.38 4.84
CA SER A 54 -13.99 33.54 6.15
C SER A 54 -13.02 33.71 7.32
N LEU A 55 -11.73 33.42 7.11
CA LEU A 55 -10.63 33.71 8.04
C LEU A 55 -9.71 34.76 7.44
N ASN A 56 -9.01 35.50 8.31
CA ASN A 56 -7.91 36.35 7.89
C ASN A 56 -6.76 35.46 7.38
N GLN A 57 -6.10 35.88 6.30
CA GLN A 57 -5.07 35.07 5.63
C GLN A 57 -3.87 34.76 6.54
N THR A 58 -3.61 35.64 7.51
CA THR A 58 -2.55 35.48 8.51
C THR A 58 -2.86 34.38 9.54
N ASP A 59 -4.12 34.02 9.73
CA ASP A 59 -4.54 32.99 10.68
C ASP A 59 -4.55 31.59 10.04
N ILE A 60 -4.31 31.47 8.74
CA ILE A 60 -4.41 30.20 8.00
C ILE A 60 -3.13 29.37 8.20
N GLU A 61 -3.28 28.17 8.74
CA GLU A 61 -2.19 27.21 8.97
C GLU A 61 -2.10 26.16 7.85
N ASP A 62 -3.24 25.73 7.31
CA ASP A 62 -3.33 24.69 6.28
C ASP A 62 -4.11 25.22 5.07
N LEU A 63 -3.53 25.15 3.89
CA LEU A 63 -4.16 25.66 2.67
C LEU A 63 -4.18 24.59 1.57
N LEU A 64 -5.37 24.28 1.07
CA LEU A 64 -5.59 23.45 -0.11
C LEU A 64 -6.06 24.33 -1.26
N ILE A 65 -5.32 24.35 -2.36
CA ILE A 65 -5.70 24.97 -3.63
C ILE A 65 -6.07 23.85 -4.60
N VAL A 66 -7.35 23.76 -4.98
CA VAL A 66 -7.83 22.71 -5.88
C VAL A 66 -7.49 23.01 -7.34
N ARG A 67 -7.36 24.29 -7.68
CA ARG A 67 -6.99 24.72 -9.03
C ARG A 67 -6.25 26.04 -9.04
N TYR A 68 -4.99 26.00 -9.46
CA TYR A 68 -4.15 27.19 -9.69
C TYR A 68 -4.03 27.46 -11.20
N ASN A 69 -4.38 28.69 -11.60
CA ASN A 69 -4.58 29.03 -13.01
C ASN A 69 -3.33 29.60 -13.69
N ASP A 70 -2.39 30.17 -12.93
CA ASP A 70 -1.21 30.75 -13.55
C ASP A 70 -0.20 29.65 -13.93
N THR A 71 0.54 29.91 -15.00
CA THR A 71 1.63 29.02 -15.44
C THR A 71 2.86 29.15 -14.54
N VAL A 72 3.00 30.25 -13.80
CA VAL A 72 4.14 30.51 -12.93
C VAL A 72 3.66 30.83 -11.53
N LEU A 73 4.21 30.15 -10.54
CA LEU A 73 4.08 30.51 -9.14
C LEU A 73 5.12 31.58 -8.81
N LYS A 74 4.66 32.83 -8.75
CA LYS A 74 5.53 34.00 -8.61
C LYS A 74 6.14 34.12 -7.21
N ALA A 75 7.29 34.79 -7.15
CA ALA A 75 7.90 35.17 -5.88
C ALA A 75 6.92 35.94 -4.98
N GLY A 76 6.81 35.54 -3.71
CA GLY A 76 5.92 36.17 -2.75
C GLY A 76 4.41 35.95 -2.99
N ALA A 77 4.01 35.01 -3.85
CA ALA A 77 2.59 34.70 -4.10
C ALA A 77 1.78 34.43 -2.81
N PHE A 78 2.42 33.89 -1.77
CA PHE A 78 1.81 33.59 -0.48
C PHE A 78 2.18 34.61 0.61
N GLY A 79 2.60 35.82 0.26
CA GLY A 79 3.17 36.77 1.23
C GLY A 79 2.24 37.19 2.38
N GLN A 80 0.94 36.93 2.27
CA GLN A 80 -0.06 37.18 3.32
C GLN A 80 -0.27 35.99 4.28
N PHE A 81 0.11 34.77 3.88
CA PHE A 81 -0.11 33.52 4.62
C PHE A 81 1.10 33.20 5.51
N VAL A 82 1.38 34.08 6.48
CA VAL A 82 2.64 34.05 7.25
C VAL A 82 2.75 32.84 8.19
N ASN A 83 1.62 32.32 8.67
CA ASN A 83 1.56 31.17 9.60
C ASN A 83 1.35 29.82 8.89
N LEU A 84 1.52 29.78 7.57
CA LEU A 84 1.23 28.56 6.80
C LEU A 84 2.24 27.46 7.13
N THR A 85 1.72 26.30 7.53
CA THR A 85 2.49 25.08 7.86
C THR A 85 2.30 23.97 6.83
N MET A 86 1.16 23.98 6.13
CA MET A 86 0.83 23.03 5.07
C MET A 86 0.26 23.74 3.86
N LEU A 87 0.82 23.46 2.69
CA LEU A 87 0.32 23.92 1.41
C LEU A 87 0.15 22.73 0.47
N GLU A 88 -1.07 22.57 -0.04
CA GLU A 88 -1.38 21.60 -1.08
C GLU A 88 -1.96 22.32 -2.29
N ILE A 89 -1.41 22.08 -3.47
CA ILE A 89 -1.89 22.62 -4.74
C ILE A 89 -2.11 21.43 -5.67
N PHE A 90 -3.37 21.20 -6.02
CA PHE A 90 -3.77 20.18 -6.97
C PHE A 90 -4.20 20.83 -8.28
N HIS A 91 -4.14 20.04 -9.36
CA HIS A 91 -4.73 20.30 -10.66
C HIS A 91 -4.58 21.73 -11.20
N GLY A 92 -3.66 21.95 -12.12
CA GLY A 92 -3.50 23.28 -12.71
C GLY A 92 -2.68 23.30 -13.98
N SER A 93 -2.27 24.50 -14.35
CA SER A 93 -1.39 24.75 -15.49
C SER A 93 -0.01 25.26 -15.07
N MET A 94 0.37 25.09 -13.80
CA MET A 94 1.65 25.56 -13.29
C MET A 94 2.81 24.80 -13.95
N GLU A 95 3.67 25.52 -14.66
CA GLU A 95 4.83 25.03 -15.40
C GLU A 95 6.15 25.35 -14.69
N ALA A 96 6.19 26.40 -13.86
CA ALA A 96 7.37 26.81 -13.12
C ALA A 96 7.05 27.41 -11.75
N ILE A 97 8.04 27.32 -10.85
CA ILE A 97 8.05 27.99 -9.54
C ILE A 97 9.24 28.95 -9.52
N GLU A 98 8.97 30.25 -9.32
CA GLU A 98 10.03 31.24 -9.16
C GLU A 98 10.75 31.08 -7.82
N SER A 99 12.06 31.35 -7.81
CA SER A 99 12.80 31.42 -6.55
C SER A 99 12.19 32.49 -5.64
N GLY A 100 12.03 32.16 -4.36
CA GLY A 100 11.38 33.02 -3.39
C GLY A 100 9.84 32.98 -3.40
N ALA A 101 9.20 32.08 -4.17
CA ALA A 101 7.76 31.81 -4.05
C ALA A 101 7.34 31.48 -2.61
N PHE A 102 8.24 30.84 -1.85
CA PHE A 102 8.00 30.41 -0.47
C PHE A 102 8.75 31.21 0.62
N ALA A 103 9.45 32.29 0.26
CA ALA A 103 10.41 32.98 1.14
C ALA A 103 9.83 33.54 2.46
N LYS A 104 8.51 33.76 2.54
CA LYS A 104 7.83 34.31 3.73
C LYS A 104 7.18 33.25 4.61
N MET A 105 7.50 31.97 4.42
CA MET A 105 6.86 30.86 5.14
C MET A 105 7.91 29.94 5.81
N PRO A 106 8.73 30.45 6.75
CA PRO A 106 9.78 29.66 7.38
C PRO A 106 9.25 28.49 8.24
N GLY A 107 7.99 28.56 8.68
CA GLY A 107 7.33 27.51 9.46
C GLY A 107 6.71 26.39 8.63
N MET A 108 6.94 26.36 7.31
CA MET A 108 6.36 25.36 6.41
C MET A 108 6.87 23.95 6.74
N LEU A 109 5.96 23.01 6.97
CA LEU A 109 6.27 21.62 7.27
C LEU A 109 5.97 20.69 6.08
N LYS A 110 4.98 21.04 5.25
CA LYS A 110 4.51 20.20 4.14
C LYS A 110 4.15 21.03 2.91
N ILE A 111 4.74 20.68 1.78
CA ILE A 111 4.35 21.18 0.46
C ILE A 111 3.99 20.00 -0.44
N VAL A 112 2.81 20.05 -1.04
CA VAL A 112 2.34 19.11 -2.05
C VAL A 112 1.88 19.90 -3.27
N ILE A 113 2.52 19.68 -4.42
CA ILE A 113 2.13 20.29 -5.69
C ILE A 113 2.01 19.16 -6.70
N GLN A 114 0.78 18.69 -6.92
CA GLN A 114 0.50 17.50 -7.72
C GLN A 114 -0.44 17.80 -8.88
N HIS A 115 -0.38 16.98 -9.93
CA HIS A 115 -1.23 17.12 -11.12
C HIS A 115 -1.15 18.52 -11.77
N ASN A 116 0.05 19.08 -11.79
CA ASN A 116 0.37 20.31 -12.50
C ASN A 116 1.27 19.97 -13.70
N LYS A 117 1.95 20.96 -14.29
CA LYS A 117 2.77 20.80 -15.51
C LYS A 117 4.22 21.22 -15.27
N LEU A 118 4.72 21.15 -14.04
CA LEU A 118 6.07 21.61 -13.72
C LEU A 118 7.09 20.90 -14.60
N VAL A 119 7.94 21.66 -15.29
CA VAL A 119 8.90 21.10 -16.28
C VAL A 119 10.31 20.99 -15.71
N THR A 120 10.71 21.97 -14.90
CA THR A 120 12.05 22.03 -14.28
C THR A 120 11.95 22.43 -12.82
N LEU A 121 12.93 22.00 -12.03
CA LEU A 121 13.15 22.51 -10.68
C LEU A 121 14.53 23.19 -10.61
N ASN A 122 14.51 24.49 -10.33
CA ASN A 122 15.70 25.34 -10.35
C ASN A 122 16.39 25.37 -8.98
N ASP A 123 17.64 25.83 -8.96
CA ASP A 123 18.36 26.01 -7.70
C ASP A 123 17.63 26.98 -6.77
N ASN A 124 17.67 26.69 -5.46
CA ASN A 124 17.11 27.56 -4.43
C ASN A 124 15.59 27.85 -4.58
N THR A 125 14.84 26.98 -5.27
CA THR A 125 13.36 27.11 -5.36
C THR A 125 12.71 27.07 -3.97
N PHE A 126 13.25 26.26 -3.06
CA PHE A 126 12.74 26.06 -1.70
C PHE A 126 13.66 26.65 -0.62
N ASP A 127 14.48 27.63 -0.97
CA ASP A 127 15.41 28.24 -0.02
C ASP A 127 14.67 28.87 1.19
N GLY A 128 15.29 28.75 2.35
CA GLY A 128 14.72 29.20 3.64
C GLY A 128 13.66 28.28 4.27
N LEU A 129 13.27 27.18 3.62
CA LEU A 129 12.30 26.21 4.18
C LEU A 129 12.98 25.13 5.05
N ASP A 130 13.76 25.58 6.04
CA ASP A 130 14.59 24.71 6.89
C ASP A 130 13.77 23.65 7.66
N GLU A 131 12.53 23.97 8.02
CA GLU A 131 11.62 23.09 8.77
C GLU A 131 10.80 22.12 7.90
N LEU A 132 10.89 22.22 6.57
CA LEU A 132 10.10 21.40 5.66
C LEU A 132 10.43 19.93 5.84
N ARG A 133 9.41 19.11 6.10
CA ARG A 133 9.54 17.66 6.34
C ARG A 133 9.08 16.84 5.15
N LEU A 134 8.06 17.31 4.43
CA LEU A 134 7.49 16.63 3.29
C LEU A 134 7.43 17.54 2.07
N LEU A 135 8.03 17.09 0.98
CA LEU A 135 7.90 17.68 -0.34
C LEU A 135 7.37 16.63 -1.32
N SER A 136 6.23 16.91 -1.93
CA SER A 136 5.70 16.10 -3.03
C SER A 136 5.47 16.94 -4.27
N LEU A 137 6.08 16.51 -5.38
CA LEU A 137 5.91 17.07 -6.72
C LEU A 137 5.40 16.00 -7.69
N ALA A 138 4.61 15.04 -7.19
CA ALA A 138 4.14 13.90 -7.96
C ALA A 138 3.20 14.30 -9.11
N PHE A 139 3.19 13.51 -10.19
CA PHE A 139 2.31 13.71 -11.34
C PHE A 139 2.45 15.12 -11.95
N ASN A 140 3.69 15.54 -12.20
CA ASN A 140 4.03 16.72 -12.99
C ASN A 140 4.77 16.26 -14.27
N ASN A 141 5.45 17.18 -14.95
CA ASN A 141 6.20 16.92 -16.18
C ASN A 141 7.70 17.19 -15.98
N LEU A 142 8.22 16.96 -14.77
CA LEU A 142 9.59 17.30 -14.44
C LEU A 142 10.55 16.46 -15.29
N THR A 143 11.31 17.14 -16.13
CA THR A 143 12.35 16.54 -16.98
C THR A 143 13.74 16.72 -16.39
N THR A 144 13.96 17.81 -15.64
CA THR A 144 15.25 18.14 -15.03
C THR A 144 15.08 18.70 -13.62
N ILE A 145 16.02 18.35 -12.74
CA ILE A 145 16.16 18.91 -11.40
C ILE A 145 17.59 19.40 -11.27
N SER A 146 17.75 20.67 -10.87
CA SER A 146 19.06 21.30 -10.70
C SER A 146 19.77 20.78 -9.43
N ALA A 147 21.10 20.83 -9.41
CA ALA A 147 21.89 20.24 -8.33
C ALA A 147 21.63 20.87 -6.95
N GLY A 148 21.26 22.15 -6.90
CA GLY A 148 20.91 22.91 -5.70
C GLY A 148 19.40 23.10 -5.51
N ALA A 149 18.56 22.31 -6.20
CA ALA A 149 17.11 22.44 -6.12
C ALA A 149 16.54 22.23 -4.71
N PHE A 150 17.19 21.39 -3.90
CA PHE A 150 16.81 21.09 -2.52
C PHE A 150 17.66 21.83 -1.48
N ALA A 151 18.41 22.86 -1.88
CA ALA A 151 19.09 23.75 -0.94
C ALA A 151 18.07 24.39 0.02
N GLY A 152 18.44 24.48 1.31
CA GLY A 152 17.56 24.98 2.37
C GLY A 152 16.61 23.93 2.98
N LEU A 153 16.55 22.71 2.47
CA LEU A 153 15.63 21.67 2.96
C LEU A 153 16.26 20.77 4.05
N LYS A 154 16.85 21.36 5.09
CA LYS A 154 17.70 20.67 6.08
C LYS A 154 16.98 19.57 6.88
N ASN A 155 15.66 19.72 7.10
CA ASN A 155 14.84 18.76 7.85
C ASN A 155 13.95 17.87 6.97
N LEU A 156 14.16 17.87 5.65
CA LEU A 156 13.35 17.07 4.74
C LEU A 156 13.54 15.58 5.02
N SER A 157 12.41 14.89 5.23
CA SER A 157 12.37 13.46 5.54
C SER A 157 11.62 12.66 4.47
N TYR A 158 10.66 13.28 3.79
CA TYR A 158 9.84 12.65 2.75
C TYR A 158 9.93 13.44 1.44
N LEU A 159 10.43 12.79 0.40
CA LEU A 159 10.48 13.32 -0.96
C LEU A 159 9.71 12.39 -1.91
N VAL A 160 8.74 12.95 -2.64
CA VAL A 160 7.95 12.23 -3.63
C VAL A 160 8.00 12.94 -4.98
N LEU A 161 8.56 12.27 -5.97
CA LEU A 161 8.71 12.70 -7.36
C LEU A 161 8.03 11.74 -8.35
N THR A 162 7.10 10.90 -7.87
CA THR A 162 6.42 9.88 -8.68
C THR A 162 5.72 10.48 -9.90
N GLY A 163 5.72 9.76 -11.02
CA GLY A 163 4.91 10.15 -12.18
C GLY A 163 5.42 11.42 -12.85
N ASN A 164 6.73 11.56 -12.98
CA ASN A 164 7.38 12.62 -13.74
C ASN A 164 8.14 11.98 -14.93
N THR A 165 8.93 12.77 -15.65
CA THR A 165 9.69 12.32 -16.83
C THR A 165 11.20 12.47 -16.63
N LEU A 166 11.66 12.28 -15.39
CA LEU A 166 13.08 12.42 -15.04
C LEU A 166 13.88 11.29 -15.66
N SER A 167 14.91 11.63 -16.44
CA SER A 167 15.81 10.66 -17.08
C SER A 167 17.16 10.52 -16.39
N GLN A 168 17.57 11.57 -15.64
CA GLN A 168 18.84 11.65 -14.91
C GLN A 168 18.67 12.49 -13.64
N LEU A 169 19.57 12.30 -12.67
CA LEU A 169 19.65 13.08 -11.44
C LEU A 169 21.08 13.62 -11.26
N PRO A 170 21.26 14.82 -10.69
CA PRO A 170 22.57 15.31 -10.28
C PRO A 170 23.17 14.47 -9.15
N ALA A 171 24.50 14.23 -9.18
CA ALA A 171 25.18 13.42 -8.16
C ALA A 171 25.10 14.01 -6.75
N THR A 172 24.97 15.33 -6.62
CA THR A 172 24.93 16.03 -5.33
C THR A 172 23.52 16.37 -4.86
N LEU A 173 22.48 15.84 -5.51
CA LEU A 173 21.09 16.25 -5.29
C LEU A 173 20.65 16.14 -3.82
N PHE A 174 21.09 15.10 -3.10
CA PHE A 174 20.71 14.85 -1.71
C PHE A 174 21.69 15.37 -0.66
N GLN A 175 22.78 16.04 -1.07
CA GLN A 175 23.74 16.64 -0.12
C GLN A 175 23.09 17.63 0.87
N PRO A 176 22.14 18.49 0.47
CA PRO A 176 21.50 19.43 1.40
C PRO A 176 20.46 18.78 2.34
N THR A 177 20.10 17.52 2.10
CA THR A 177 18.95 16.83 2.72
C THR A 177 19.36 15.55 3.46
N PRO A 178 20.25 15.62 4.48
CA PRO A 178 20.82 14.42 5.12
C PRO A 178 19.82 13.62 5.97
N LYS A 179 18.62 14.17 6.23
CA LYS A 179 17.56 13.55 7.03
C LYS A 179 16.50 12.81 6.19
N LEU A 180 16.69 12.69 4.88
CA LEU A 180 15.77 11.94 4.02
C LEU A 180 15.67 10.49 4.48
N SER A 181 14.46 10.07 4.86
CA SER A 181 14.15 8.70 5.23
C SER A 181 13.29 7.99 4.18
N THR A 182 12.53 8.75 3.39
CA THR A 182 11.64 8.22 2.36
C THR A 182 11.85 8.97 1.06
N ILE A 183 12.24 8.24 0.02
CA ILE A 183 12.46 8.77 -1.32
C ILE A 183 11.65 7.92 -2.30
N VAL A 184 10.67 8.55 -2.95
CA VAL A 184 9.80 7.90 -3.94
C VAL A 184 9.98 8.59 -5.28
N MET A 185 10.59 7.89 -6.23
CA MET A 185 10.86 8.36 -7.60
C MET A 185 10.33 7.37 -8.63
N SER A 186 9.26 6.65 -8.29
CA SER A 186 8.61 5.68 -9.17
C SER A 186 7.96 6.33 -10.39
N HIS A 187 7.69 5.56 -11.45
CA HIS A 187 7.08 6.06 -12.68
C HIS A 187 7.82 7.28 -13.24
N ASN A 188 9.10 7.10 -13.51
CA ASN A 188 9.97 8.07 -14.16
C ASN A 188 10.70 7.37 -15.32
N GLU A 189 11.68 8.05 -15.92
CA GLU A 189 12.46 7.53 -17.04
C GLU A 189 13.94 7.31 -16.69
N LEU A 190 14.26 7.13 -15.40
CA LEU A 190 15.63 7.04 -14.93
C LEU A 190 16.32 5.82 -15.54
N THR A 191 17.44 6.06 -16.22
CA THR A 191 18.23 5.00 -16.87
C THR A 191 19.42 4.56 -16.01
N ASN A 192 20.02 5.51 -15.31
CA ASN A 192 21.16 5.30 -14.41
C ASN A 192 21.07 6.26 -13.23
N LEU A 193 21.66 5.86 -12.10
CA LEU A 193 21.83 6.72 -10.93
C LEU A 193 23.32 7.06 -10.78
N PRO A 194 23.68 8.34 -10.56
CA PRO A 194 25.08 8.72 -10.38
C PRO A 194 25.68 8.07 -9.13
N THR A 195 26.96 7.70 -9.23
CA THR A 195 27.72 7.20 -8.08
C THR A 195 27.76 8.25 -6.98
N GLY A 196 27.53 7.82 -5.75
CA GLY A 196 27.54 8.68 -4.57
C GLY A 196 26.27 9.49 -4.32
N LEU A 197 25.23 9.32 -5.14
CA LEU A 197 23.94 10.02 -4.99
C LEU A 197 23.39 9.93 -3.55
N PHE A 198 23.50 8.74 -2.94
CA PHE A 198 22.96 8.45 -1.63
C PHE A 198 24.01 8.49 -0.50
N ASP A 199 25.27 8.82 -0.79
CA ASP A 199 26.34 8.85 0.22
C ASP A 199 26.05 9.79 1.42
N PRO A 200 25.34 10.93 1.25
CA PRO A 200 24.96 11.80 2.37
C PRO A 200 23.93 11.19 3.32
N LEU A 201 23.25 10.12 2.89
CA LEU A 201 22.13 9.54 3.62
C LEU A 201 22.63 8.44 4.55
N GLY A 202 22.46 8.63 5.86
CA GLY A 202 22.86 7.62 6.84
C GLY A 202 21.94 6.39 6.87
N TYR A 203 20.64 6.60 6.68
CA TYR A 203 19.62 5.57 6.68
C TYR A 203 18.39 6.01 5.88
N VAL A 204 17.88 5.12 5.03
CA VAL A 204 16.67 5.34 4.23
C VAL A 204 15.66 4.24 4.60
N ALA A 205 14.56 4.61 5.24
CA ALA A 205 13.50 3.65 5.56
C ALA A 205 12.88 3.07 4.27
N ARG A 206 12.64 3.91 3.26
CA ARG A 206 12.03 3.51 1.98
C ARG A 206 12.69 4.20 0.79
N LEU A 207 13.14 3.40 -0.16
CA LEU A 207 13.56 3.84 -1.49
C LEU A 207 12.72 3.15 -2.56
N ASP A 208 11.97 3.95 -3.31
CA ASP A 208 11.12 3.46 -4.39
C ASP A 208 11.58 4.03 -5.74
N LEU A 209 12.13 3.15 -6.55
CA LEU A 209 12.66 3.40 -7.91
C LEU A 209 11.91 2.56 -8.95
N SER A 210 10.75 2.03 -8.58
CA SER A 210 9.96 1.17 -9.46
C SER A 210 9.47 1.91 -10.71
N TYR A 211 9.14 1.19 -11.78
CA TYR A 211 8.66 1.78 -13.02
C TYR A 211 9.62 2.86 -13.56
N ASN A 212 10.86 2.46 -13.77
CA ASN A 212 11.91 3.27 -14.39
C ASN A 212 12.59 2.44 -15.49
N LYS A 213 13.74 2.89 -16.00
CA LYS A 213 14.51 2.25 -17.06
C LYS A 213 15.90 1.83 -16.58
N LEU A 214 16.05 1.57 -15.27
CA LEU A 214 17.35 1.29 -14.65
C LEU A 214 17.92 -0.02 -15.18
N GLN A 215 19.17 0.02 -15.63
CA GLN A 215 19.91 -1.17 -16.08
C GLN A 215 20.79 -1.76 -14.97
N SER A 216 21.13 -0.95 -13.96
CA SER A 216 21.92 -1.40 -12.81
C SER A 216 21.51 -0.65 -11.54
N PHE A 217 21.72 -1.31 -10.39
CA PHE A 217 21.57 -0.71 -9.08
C PHE A 217 22.71 -1.22 -8.17
N GLN A 218 23.74 -0.41 -7.98
CA GLN A 218 24.99 -0.81 -7.31
C GLN A 218 25.30 0.11 -6.13
N PHE A 219 24.51 -0.01 -5.06
CA PHE A 219 24.66 0.78 -3.83
C PHE A 219 24.76 -0.13 -2.58
N PRO A 220 25.82 -0.97 -2.47
CA PRO A 220 25.96 -1.94 -1.39
C PRO A 220 26.14 -1.32 -0.01
N LYS A 221 26.52 -0.03 0.07
CA LYS A 221 26.67 0.71 1.33
C LYS A 221 25.39 1.43 1.76
N LEU A 222 24.38 1.52 0.90
CA LEU A 222 23.14 2.21 1.21
C LEU A 222 22.38 1.42 2.28
N ASN A 223 22.17 2.02 3.44
CA ASN A 223 21.38 1.42 4.50
C ASN A 223 19.89 1.67 4.21
N VAL A 224 19.23 0.72 3.56
CA VAL A 224 17.81 0.82 3.19
C VAL A 224 17.02 -0.39 3.67
N THR A 225 15.85 -0.16 4.28
CA THR A 225 14.98 -1.22 4.82
C THR A 225 13.99 -1.74 3.78
N LEU A 226 13.27 -0.82 3.11
CA LEU A 226 12.27 -1.13 2.09
C LEU A 226 12.77 -0.65 0.72
N LEU A 227 13.04 -1.58 -0.18
CA LEU A 227 13.58 -1.30 -1.50
C LEU A 227 12.64 -1.80 -2.61
N MET A 228 12.18 -0.87 -3.45
CA MET A 228 11.28 -1.16 -4.57
C MET A 228 11.98 -0.83 -5.88
N LEU A 229 12.20 -1.86 -6.70
CA LEU A 229 12.95 -1.84 -7.96
C LEU A 229 12.15 -2.49 -9.11
N GLN A 230 10.89 -2.85 -8.89
CA GLN A 230 10.08 -3.54 -9.88
C GLN A 230 9.88 -2.72 -11.15
N ASN A 231 9.65 -3.39 -12.29
CA ASN A 231 9.45 -2.73 -13.59
C ASN A 231 10.64 -1.82 -13.95
N ASN A 232 11.82 -2.44 -14.07
CA ASN A 232 13.04 -1.82 -14.56
C ASN A 232 13.68 -2.73 -15.63
N SER A 233 14.97 -2.57 -15.91
CA SER A 233 15.72 -3.41 -16.86
C SER A 233 17.00 -3.98 -16.23
N LEU A 234 16.98 -4.25 -14.92
CA LEU A 234 18.12 -4.76 -14.16
C LEU A 234 18.50 -6.17 -14.62
N THR A 235 19.79 -6.43 -14.82
CA THR A 235 20.32 -7.78 -15.15
C THR A 235 21.02 -8.47 -13.99
N ASP A 236 21.52 -7.66 -13.05
CA ASP A 236 22.30 -8.08 -11.90
C ASP A 236 21.78 -7.36 -10.66
N LEU A 237 21.70 -8.07 -9.54
CA LEU A 237 21.29 -7.50 -8.27
C LEU A 237 22.22 -7.95 -7.13
N SER A 238 22.70 -6.97 -6.37
CA SER A 238 23.49 -7.20 -5.15
C SER A 238 22.59 -7.02 -3.92
N LEU A 239 22.42 -8.10 -3.17
CA LEU A 239 21.54 -8.20 -2.01
C LEU A 239 22.30 -7.73 -0.76
N ASN A 240 21.90 -6.57 -0.26
CA ASN A 240 22.51 -5.90 0.87
C ASN A 240 21.90 -6.38 2.20
N ASP A 241 22.73 -6.50 3.23
CA ASP A 241 22.36 -6.92 4.58
C ASP A 241 21.43 -5.96 5.32
N HIS A 242 21.29 -4.71 4.88
CA HIS A 242 20.37 -3.74 5.50
C HIS A 242 18.92 -3.88 5.02
N VAL A 243 18.71 -4.52 3.86
CA VAL A 243 17.40 -4.66 3.25
C VAL A 243 16.60 -5.73 3.97
N VAL A 244 15.37 -5.39 4.35
CA VAL A 244 14.41 -6.30 4.98
C VAL A 244 13.36 -6.73 3.96
N TYR A 245 12.91 -5.77 3.14
CA TYR A 245 11.88 -5.99 2.12
C TYR A 245 12.39 -5.53 0.75
N LEU A 246 12.39 -6.45 -0.21
CA LEU A 246 12.82 -6.18 -1.58
C LEU A 246 11.77 -6.63 -2.58
N LYS A 247 11.32 -5.68 -3.42
CA LYS A 247 10.55 -5.95 -4.63
C LYS A 247 11.39 -5.61 -5.85
N ALA A 248 11.64 -6.60 -6.71
CA ALA A 248 12.40 -6.42 -7.96
C ALA A 248 11.81 -7.26 -9.10
N GLU A 249 10.49 -7.49 -9.07
CA GLU A 249 9.77 -8.18 -10.13
C GLU A 249 9.80 -7.43 -11.46
N HIS A 250 9.50 -8.11 -12.57
CA HIS A 250 9.45 -7.51 -13.91
C HIS A 250 10.76 -6.79 -14.27
N ASN A 251 11.86 -7.54 -14.21
CA ASN A 251 13.19 -7.09 -14.59
C ASN A 251 13.83 -8.16 -15.51
N ARG A 252 15.15 -8.16 -15.66
CA ARG A 252 15.91 -9.16 -16.43
C ARG A 252 16.98 -9.81 -15.57
N ILE A 253 16.77 -9.87 -14.26
CA ILE A 253 17.79 -10.28 -13.30
C ILE A 253 18.11 -11.75 -13.53
N SER A 254 19.37 -12.05 -13.84
CA SER A 254 19.88 -13.42 -13.98
C SER A 254 20.97 -13.74 -12.97
N ARG A 255 21.62 -12.71 -12.44
CA ARG A 255 22.71 -12.84 -11.47
C ARG A 255 22.37 -12.17 -10.16
N LEU A 256 22.42 -12.96 -9.09
CA LEU A 256 22.27 -12.52 -7.71
C LEU A 256 23.62 -12.63 -6.99
N THR A 257 23.96 -11.60 -6.22
CA THR A 257 25.19 -11.54 -5.41
C THR A 257 24.87 -10.91 -4.06
N GLY A 258 25.83 -10.90 -3.13
CA GLY A 258 25.63 -10.39 -1.78
C GLY A 258 25.06 -11.45 -0.83
N THR A 259 24.83 -11.04 0.41
CA THR A 259 24.50 -11.94 1.54
C THR A 259 23.05 -11.80 1.99
N GLY A 260 22.47 -10.59 1.93
CA GLY A 260 21.07 -10.34 2.23
C GLY A 260 20.60 -10.84 3.61
N THR A 261 21.45 -10.79 4.64
CA THR A 261 21.24 -11.51 5.91
C THR A 261 20.00 -11.08 6.70
N ASN A 262 19.48 -9.86 6.49
CA ASN A 262 18.26 -9.38 7.14
C ASN A 262 17.01 -9.43 6.26
N LEU A 263 17.09 -9.94 5.02
CA LEU A 263 15.92 -10.05 4.16
C LEU A 263 14.90 -11.01 4.78
N THR A 264 13.67 -10.53 4.94
CA THR A 264 12.51 -11.34 5.31
C THR A 264 11.59 -11.56 4.11
N THR A 265 11.49 -10.57 3.22
CA THR A 265 10.64 -10.64 2.03
C THR A 265 11.44 -10.32 0.77
N LEU A 266 11.42 -11.25 -0.18
CA LEU A 266 12.11 -11.14 -1.47
C LEU A 266 11.17 -11.52 -2.62
N ILE A 267 10.78 -10.52 -3.41
CA ILE A 267 9.90 -10.69 -4.56
C ILE A 267 10.71 -10.48 -5.85
N LEU A 268 10.93 -11.57 -6.59
CA LEU A 268 11.77 -11.64 -7.78
C LEU A 268 11.02 -12.24 -8.98
N SER A 269 9.69 -12.21 -8.96
CA SER A 269 8.83 -12.69 -10.05
C SER A 269 9.20 -12.05 -11.39
N ASP A 270 9.01 -12.77 -12.50
CA ASP A 270 9.19 -12.27 -13.86
C ASP A 270 10.59 -11.67 -14.09
N ASN A 271 11.60 -12.53 -13.86
CA ASN A 271 13.01 -12.26 -14.08
C ASN A 271 13.65 -13.40 -14.91
N ALA A 272 14.98 -13.41 -15.00
CA ALA A 272 15.76 -14.41 -15.74
C ALA A 272 16.57 -15.33 -14.80
N ILE A 273 16.09 -15.56 -13.57
CA ILE A 273 16.79 -16.35 -12.56
C ILE A 273 16.69 -17.83 -12.93
N THR A 274 17.85 -18.51 -12.94
CA THR A 274 17.94 -19.95 -13.23
C THR A 274 18.38 -20.76 -12.01
N ASP A 275 18.97 -20.11 -11.00
CA ASP A 275 19.63 -20.74 -9.87
C ASP A 275 19.34 -19.96 -8.58
N VAL A 276 18.89 -20.68 -7.55
CA VAL A 276 18.56 -20.12 -6.23
C VAL A 276 19.67 -20.28 -5.21
N ALA A 277 20.81 -20.91 -5.57
CA ALA A 277 21.93 -21.11 -4.65
C ALA A 277 22.41 -19.83 -3.92
N PRO A 278 22.45 -18.64 -4.56
CA PRO A 278 22.81 -17.39 -3.87
C PRO A 278 21.86 -16.99 -2.73
N LEU A 279 20.64 -17.54 -2.72
CA LEU A 279 19.59 -17.21 -1.75
C LEU A 279 19.63 -18.11 -0.50
N LEU A 280 20.27 -19.28 -0.56
CA LEU A 280 20.24 -20.30 0.50
C LEU A 280 20.89 -19.84 1.83
N GLY A 281 21.70 -18.79 1.79
CA GLY A 281 22.31 -18.17 2.98
C GLY A 281 21.36 -17.26 3.78
N MET A 282 20.18 -16.92 3.24
CA MET A 282 19.27 -15.94 3.82
C MET A 282 18.37 -16.57 4.88
N LYS A 283 18.92 -16.76 6.08
CA LYS A 283 18.26 -17.51 7.17
C LYS A 283 17.04 -16.82 7.80
N LYS A 284 16.78 -15.56 7.49
CA LYS A 284 15.59 -14.81 7.95
C LYS A 284 14.49 -14.71 6.89
N LEU A 285 14.70 -15.29 5.70
CA LEU A 285 13.76 -15.15 4.59
C LEU A 285 12.49 -15.96 4.89
N THR A 286 11.36 -15.26 5.06
CA THR A 286 10.05 -15.84 5.32
C THR A 286 9.16 -15.88 4.08
N LYS A 287 9.36 -14.94 3.14
CA LYS A 287 8.60 -14.86 1.89
C LYS A 287 9.52 -14.76 0.68
N LEU A 288 9.37 -15.71 -0.24
CA LEU A 288 10.08 -15.76 -1.51
C LEU A 288 9.10 -15.93 -2.66
N ALA A 289 9.14 -15.02 -3.62
CA ALA A 289 8.40 -15.15 -4.87
C ALA A 289 9.35 -15.19 -6.07
N LEU A 290 9.24 -16.26 -6.87
CA LEU A 290 10.08 -16.54 -8.03
C LEU A 290 9.22 -16.86 -9.27
N ASN A 291 7.97 -16.42 -9.29
CA ASN A 291 7.04 -16.70 -10.38
C ASN A 291 7.64 -16.31 -11.74
N GLY A 292 7.33 -17.04 -12.80
CA GLY A 292 7.75 -16.69 -14.16
C GLY A 292 9.27 -16.74 -14.42
N ASN A 293 10.09 -17.25 -13.49
CA ASN A 293 11.53 -17.39 -13.70
C ASN A 293 11.89 -18.72 -14.38
N PRO A 294 12.90 -18.72 -15.27
CA PRO A 294 13.38 -19.93 -15.95
C PRO A 294 14.28 -20.78 -15.04
N LEU A 295 13.77 -21.18 -13.88
CA LEU A 295 14.49 -22.03 -12.93
C LEU A 295 14.90 -23.36 -13.59
N LYS A 296 16.07 -23.88 -13.21
CA LYS A 296 16.50 -25.22 -13.65
C LYS A 296 15.45 -26.24 -13.19
N PRO A 297 15.08 -27.25 -14.01
CA PRO A 297 14.10 -28.27 -13.63
C PRO A 297 14.46 -29.01 -12.33
N THR A 298 15.75 -29.12 -12.02
CA THR A 298 16.30 -29.80 -10.83
C THR A 298 16.48 -28.89 -9.61
N THR A 299 15.89 -27.68 -9.61
CA THR A 299 16.04 -26.74 -8.49
C THR A 299 15.41 -27.30 -7.22
N VAL A 300 16.10 -27.16 -6.09
CA VAL A 300 15.64 -27.59 -4.76
C VAL A 300 15.68 -26.42 -3.78
N PHE A 301 14.78 -26.43 -2.79
CA PHE A 301 14.59 -25.34 -1.82
C PHE A 301 14.95 -25.75 -0.38
N ASN A 302 15.68 -26.85 -0.19
CA ASN A 302 15.96 -27.47 1.12
C ASN A 302 16.94 -26.73 2.05
N GLY A 303 17.23 -25.45 1.79
CA GLY A 303 18.12 -24.61 2.61
C GLY A 303 17.46 -23.37 3.23
N PHE A 304 16.15 -23.19 3.03
CA PHE A 304 15.39 -22.05 3.57
C PHE A 304 14.69 -22.41 4.89
N ASP A 305 15.38 -22.20 6.01
CA ASP A 305 14.94 -22.69 7.33
C ASP A 305 13.71 -21.95 7.91
N ALA A 306 13.51 -20.69 7.51
CA ALA A 306 12.47 -19.80 8.04
C ALA A 306 11.34 -19.51 7.05
N LEU A 307 11.30 -20.20 5.91
CA LEU A 307 10.39 -19.88 4.82
C LEU A 307 8.96 -20.28 5.16
N LEU A 308 8.04 -19.32 5.08
CA LEU A 308 6.61 -19.48 5.31
C LEU A 308 5.82 -19.42 4.00
N GLN A 309 6.27 -18.60 3.04
CA GLN A 309 5.57 -18.39 1.77
C GLN A 309 6.51 -18.56 0.58
N LEU A 310 6.16 -19.45 -0.34
CA LEU A 310 6.93 -19.75 -1.55
C LEU A 310 6.05 -19.71 -2.80
N MET A 311 6.27 -18.71 -3.66
CA MET A 311 5.56 -18.57 -4.94
C MET A 311 6.44 -19.07 -6.09
N LEU A 312 5.96 -20.08 -6.80
CA LEU A 312 6.67 -20.75 -7.91
C LEU A 312 5.74 -20.95 -9.11
N SER A 313 4.78 -20.04 -9.31
CA SER A 313 3.92 -20.06 -10.47
C SER A 313 4.72 -19.93 -11.76
N LYS A 314 4.37 -20.68 -12.81
CA LYS A 314 5.01 -20.57 -14.14
C LYS A 314 6.54 -20.75 -14.07
N THR A 315 7.00 -21.69 -13.26
CA THR A 315 8.40 -22.14 -13.19
C THR A 315 8.48 -23.53 -13.81
N ASN A 316 9.38 -23.76 -14.77
CA ASN A 316 9.47 -25.05 -15.49
C ASN A 316 10.09 -26.18 -14.63
N LEU A 317 9.74 -26.26 -13.34
CA LEU A 317 10.27 -27.20 -12.36
C LEU A 317 9.75 -28.61 -12.61
N GLN A 318 10.64 -29.59 -12.46
CA GLN A 318 10.24 -30.98 -12.30
C GLN A 318 10.21 -31.28 -10.81
N ILE A 319 9.02 -31.34 -10.25
CA ILE A 319 8.85 -31.51 -8.81
C ILE A 319 9.12 -32.96 -8.43
N THR A 320 9.95 -33.15 -7.41
CA THR A 320 10.32 -34.43 -6.82
C THR A 320 10.26 -34.32 -5.30
N GLU A 321 10.39 -35.44 -4.58
CA GLU A 321 10.46 -35.45 -3.11
C GLU A 321 11.56 -34.56 -2.52
N GLN A 322 12.63 -34.30 -3.27
CA GLN A 322 13.74 -33.47 -2.81
C GLN A 322 13.51 -31.97 -3.05
N THR A 323 12.56 -31.60 -3.92
CA THR A 323 12.32 -30.20 -4.31
C THR A 323 11.97 -29.33 -3.09
N PHE A 324 11.13 -29.85 -2.19
CA PHE A 324 10.64 -29.16 -0.99
C PHE A 324 11.06 -29.83 0.33
N ALA A 325 12.09 -30.69 0.28
CA ALA A 325 12.58 -31.35 1.48
C ALA A 325 12.97 -30.33 2.57
N ASN A 326 12.67 -30.64 3.83
CA ASN A 326 12.98 -29.82 5.01
C ASN A 326 12.29 -28.44 5.09
N LEU A 327 11.23 -28.19 4.32
CA LEU A 327 10.43 -26.96 4.42
C LEU A 327 9.23 -27.13 5.37
N SER A 328 9.48 -27.55 6.62
CA SER A 328 8.39 -27.89 7.56
C SER A 328 7.50 -26.71 7.94
N ASN A 329 8.07 -25.51 7.99
CA ASN A 329 7.38 -24.28 8.41
C ASN A 329 6.60 -23.61 7.27
N LEU A 330 6.58 -24.19 6.07
CA LEU A 330 5.97 -23.56 4.91
C LEU A 330 4.44 -23.58 5.05
N GLU A 331 3.82 -22.40 5.07
CA GLU A 331 2.38 -22.21 5.23
C GLU A 331 1.68 -22.02 3.89
N LEU A 332 2.33 -21.37 2.92
CA LEU A 332 1.77 -21.09 1.58
C LEU A 332 2.72 -21.54 0.48
N LEU A 333 2.22 -22.38 -0.43
CA LEU A 333 2.91 -22.83 -1.62
C LEU A 333 2.06 -22.58 -2.87
N ASP A 334 2.60 -21.84 -3.83
CA ASP A 334 1.99 -21.63 -5.14
C ASP A 334 2.76 -22.35 -6.24
N LEU A 335 2.09 -23.30 -6.90
CA LEU A 335 2.56 -24.11 -8.02
C LEU A 335 1.65 -23.96 -9.25
N SER A 336 0.94 -22.84 -9.36
CA SER A 336 0.09 -22.58 -10.52
C SER A 336 0.89 -22.51 -11.83
N TYR A 337 0.24 -22.77 -12.96
CA TYR A 337 0.86 -22.64 -14.30
C TYR A 337 2.16 -23.45 -14.53
N ASN A 338 2.37 -24.55 -13.80
CA ASN A 338 3.57 -25.41 -13.93
C ASN A 338 3.36 -26.65 -14.82
N GLY A 339 2.16 -26.80 -15.42
CA GLY A 339 1.84 -27.91 -16.29
C GLY A 339 1.75 -29.27 -15.59
N LEU A 340 1.54 -29.29 -14.26
CA LEU A 340 1.42 -30.51 -13.47
C LEU A 340 0.28 -31.39 -14.00
N THR A 341 0.52 -32.68 -14.21
CA THR A 341 -0.51 -33.63 -14.67
C THR A 341 -1.13 -34.43 -13.53
N GLU A 342 -0.43 -34.53 -12.41
CA GLU A 342 -0.86 -35.22 -11.20
C GLU A 342 -0.29 -34.51 -9.96
N LEU A 343 -0.90 -34.80 -8.81
CA LEU A 343 -0.39 -34.40 -7.50
C LEU A 343 0.06 -35.66 -6.77
N ASP A 344 1.36 -35.96 -6.83
CA ASP A 344 1.98 -36.97 -5.99
C ASP A 344 2.22 -36.39 -4.60
N PHE A 345 1.48 -36.87 -3.59
CA PHE A 345 1.56 -36.30 -2.24
C PHE A 345 2.85 -36.65 -1.50
N HIS A 346 3.62 -37.64 -1.95
CA HIS A 346 4.93 -37.94 -1.37
C HIS A 346 5.90 -36.76 -1.52
N MET A 347 5.73 -35.93 -2.56
CA MET A 347 6.55 -34.75 -2.78
C MET A 347 6.29 -33.59 -1.81
N PHE A 348 5.19 -33.66 -1.06
CA PHE A 348 4.81 -32.69 -0.04
C PHE A 348 4.95 -33.22 1.38
N SER A 349 5.50 -34.43 1.56
CA SER A 349 5.60 -35.11 2.87
C SER A 349 6.34 -34.32 3.96
N SER A 350 7.20 -33.38 3.56
CA SER A 350 7.91 -32.48 4.50
C SER A 350 7.12 -31.22 4.88
N LEU A 351 6.03 -30.90 4.19
CA LEU A 351 5.28 -29.64 4.31
C LEU A 351 4.15 -29.74 5.33
N ILE A 352 4.49 -30.14 6.56
CA ILE A 352 3.50 -30.48 7.59
C ILE A 352 2.63 -29.30 8.04
N ASP A 353 3.16 -28.08 8.01
CA ASP A 353 2.45 -26.85 8.40
C ASP A 353 1.77 -26.14 7.23
N LEU A 354 1.71 -26.79 6.05
CA LEU A 354 1.11 -26.18 4.86
C LEU A 354 -0.39 -25.98 5.04
N GLU A 355 -0.79 -24.71 4.96
CA GLU A 355 -2.15 -24.24 5.13
C GLU A 355 -2.83 -23.96 3.79
N VAL A 356 -2.06 -23.44 2.84
CA VAL A 356 -2.54 -22.97 1.55
C VAL A 356 -1.69 -23.56 0.42
N LEU A 357 -2.35 -24.32 -0.47
CA LEU A 357 -1.75 -24.89 -1.66
C LEU A 357 -2.48 -24.41 -2.91
N ILE A 358 -1.76 -23.71 -3.79
CA ILE A 358 -2.30 -23.22 -5.05
C ILE A 358 -1.75 -24.07 -6.19
N VAL A 359 -2.63 -24.79 -6.89
CA VAL A 359 -2.29 -25.65 -8.02
C VAL A 359 -3.15 -25.34 -9.24
N ALA A 360 -3.68 -24.12 -9.30
CA ALA A 360 -4.50 -23.65 -10.41
C ALA A 360 -3.75 -23.61 -11.75
N PHE A 361 -4.51 -23.67 -12.85
CA PHE A 361 -4.00 -23.57 -14.21
C PHE A 361 -2.90 -24.59 -14.55
N ASN A 362 -3.06 -25.81 -14.04
CA ASN A 362 -2.24 -26.97 -14.38
C ASN A 362 -3.03 -27.92 -15.31
N ARG A 363 -2.64 -29.20 -15.37
CA ARG A 363 -3.27 -30.25 -16.19
C ARG A 363 -3.72 -31.43 -15.32
N ILE A 364 -4.02 -31.18 -14.05
CA ILE A 364 -4.40 -32.21 -13.09
C ILE A 364 -5.81 -32.70 -13.42
N GLU A 365 -5.99 -34.01 -13.53
CA GLU A 365 -7.30 -34.60 -13.81
C GLU A 365 -7.96 -35.21 -12.57
N LYS A 366 -7.16 -35.62 -11.58
CA LYS A 366 -7.61 -36.31 -10.37
C LYS A 366 -6.79 -35.91 -9.14
N ILE A 367 -7.45 -35.95 -7.98
CA ILE A 367 -6.87 -35.72 -6.66
C ILE A 367 -7.24 -36.91 -5.76
N ASN A 368 -6.23 -37.53 -5.13
CA ASN A 368 -6.45 -38.51 -4.07
C ASN A 368 -6.61 -37.78 -2.72
N PHE A 369 -7.85 -37.60 -2.27
CA PHE A 369 -8.13 -36.88 -1.02
C PHE A 369 -7.73 -37.62 0.25
N ILE A 370 -7.51 -38.94 0.19
CA ILE A 370 -7.03 -39.71 1.34
C ILE A 370 -5.55 -39.36 1.55
N GLU A 371 -4.73 -39.53 0.51
CA GLU A 371 -3.31 -39.16 0.54
C GLU A 371 -3.09 -37.68 0.81
N LEU A 372 -3.93 -36.80 0.25
CA LEU A 372 -3.89 -35.37 0.56
C LEU A 372 -3.99 -35.13 2.06
N ARG A 373 -4.91 -35.82 2.74
CA ARG A 373 -5.15 -35.63 4.17
C ARG A 373 -4.12 -36.30 5.06
N GLU A 374 -3.55 -37.41 4.61
CA GLU A 374 -2.45 -38.09 5.30
C GLU A 374 -1.15 -37.27 5.25
N ASN A 375 -0.87 -36.62 4.12
CA ASN A 375 0.38 -35.86 3.93
C ASN A 375 0.26 -34.37 4.27
N LEU A 376 -0.92 -33.77 4.12
CA LEU A 376 -1.18 -32.33 4.36
C LEU A 376 -2.35 -32.15 5.34
N PRO A 377 -2.16 -32.48 6.63
CA PRO A 377 -3.23 -32.47 7.62
C PRO A 377 -3.75 -31.06 7.95
N ASN A 378 -2.88 -30.05 7.87
CA ASN A 378 -3.20 -28.65 8.21
C ASN A 378 -3.79 -27.85 7.03
N LEU A 379 -3.86 -28.44 5.83
CA LEU A 379 -4.31 -27.75 4.63
C LEU A 379 -5.79 -27.37 4.73
N HIS A 380 -6.08 -26.08 4.61
CA HIS A 380 -7.44 -25.53 4.64
C HIS A 380 -7.82 -24.74 3.38
N VAL A 381 -6.84 -24.27 2.59
CA VAL A 381 -7.07 -23.71 1.25
C VAL A 381 -6.37 -24.57 0.20
N LEU A 382 -7.13 -25.04 -0.78
CA LEU A 382 -6.65 -25.74 -1.96
C LEU A 382 -7.27 -25.11 -3.21
N GLU A 383 -6.49 -24.35 -3.97
CA GLU A 383 -6.94 -23.67 -5.18
C GLU A 383 -6.65 -24.53 -6.42
N ILE A 384 -7.71 -24.86 -7.18
CA ILE A 384 -7.71 -25.94 -8.18
C ILE A 384 -8.21 -25.51 -9.56
N CYS A 385 -8.63 -24.27 -9.76
CA CYS A 385 -9.29 -23.85 -11.00
C CYS A 385 -8.35 -23.92 -12.22
N GLY A 386 -8.91 -24.06 -13.43
CA GLY A 386 -8.13 -24.10 -14.67
C GLY A 386 -7.35 -25.40 -14.92
N ASN A 387 -7.76 -26.51 -14.31
CA ASN A 387 -7.16 -27.83 -14.48
C ASN A 387 -7.97 -28.74 -15.43
N GLY A 388 -7.52 -29.97 -15.63
CA GLY A 388 -8.13 -30.97 -16.54
C GLY A 388 -9.43 -31.60 -16.02
N TRP A 389 -10.23 -30.90 -15.22
CA TRP A 389 -11.39 -31.49 -14.57
C TRP A 389 -12.50 -31.82 -15.57
N ASN A 390 -12.92 -33.08 -15.62
CA ASN A 390 -14.25 -33.38 -16.18
C ASN A 390 -15.33 -32.81 -15.25
N SER A 391 -16.37 -32.18 -15.80
CA SER A 391 -17.48 -31.56 -15.05
C SER A 391 -18.17 -32.50 -14.04
N THR A 392 -18.23 -33.80 -14.33
CA THR A 392 -18.77 -34.81 -13.41
C THR A 392 -17.83 -35.07 -12.24
N TYR A 393 -16.53 -35.12 -12.52
CA TYR A 393 -15.51 -35.32 -11.49
C TYR A 393 -15.36 -34.06 -10.61
N LEU A 394 -15.41 -32.86 -11.18
CA LEU A 394 -15.31 -31.61 -10.43
C LEU A 394 -16.37 -31.50 -9.31
N LYS A 395 -17.61 -31.93 -9.57
CA LYS A 395 -18.65 -32.03 -8.51
C LYS A 395 -18.25 -32.97 -7.37
N THR A 396 -17.58 -34.07 -7.71
CA THR A 396 -17.05 -35.04 -6.74
C THR A 396 -15.92 -34.42 -5.93
N VAL A 397 -14.98 -33.72 -6.58
CA VAL A 397 -13.88 -32.97 -5.93
C VAL A 397 -14.43 -31.96 -4.92
N LEU A 398 -15.40 -31.13 -5.32
CA LEU A 398 -16.03 -30.15 -4.45
C LEU A 398 -16.74 -30.78 -3.24
N THR A 399 -17.35 -31.95 -3.43
CA THR A 399 -17.97 -32.71 -2.33
C THR A 399 -16.93 -33.20 -1.33
N HIS A 400 -15.78 -33.70 -1.81
CA HIS A 400 -14.67 -34.11 -0.95
C HIS A 400 -14.04 -32.91 -0.24
N MET A 401 -13.78 -31.81 -0.95
CA MET A 401 -13.28 -30.56 -0.35
C MET A 401 -14.18 -30.10 0.80
N ARG A 402 -15.51 -30.11 0.61
CA ARG A 402 -16.46 -29.77 1.69
C ARG A 402 -16.38 -30.76 2.86
N ARG A 403 -16.36 -32.07 2.59
CA ARG A 403 -16.25 -33.11 3.64
C ARG A 403 -14.99 -32.92 4.48
N TYR A 404 -13.93 -32.43 3.85
CA TYR A 404 -12.62 -32.22 4.46
C TYR A 404 -12.38 -30.77 4.92
N HIS A 405 -13.38 -29.89 4.89
CA HIS A 405 -13.24 -28.47 5.29
C HIS A 405 -12.17 -27.69 4.49
N LEU A 406 -11.97 -28.04 3.22
CA LEU A 406 -11.15 -27.26 2.30
C LEU A 406 -11.99 -26.13 1.68
N SER A 407 -11.37 -24.96 1.58
CA SER A 407 -11.81 -23.83 0.77
C SER A 407 -10.94 -23.70 -0.48
N ALA A 408 -11.44 -23.00 -1.50
CA ALA A 408 -10.60 -22.47 -2.58
C ALA A 408 -10.68 -20.94 -2.50
N ASP A 409 -9.55 -20.26 -2.58
CA ASP A 409 -9.51 -18.80 -2.55
C ASP A 409 -9.02 -18.29 -3.91
N MET A 410 -9.96 -17.76 -4.70
CA MET A 410 -9.62 -17.05 -5.92
C MET A 410 -9.12 -15.66 -5.54
N GLN A 411 -7.82 -15.53 -5.25
CA GLN A 411 -7.11 -14.25 -5.14
C GLN A 411 -7.84 -13.21 -4.24
N GLY A 412 -8.40 -13.61 -3.10
CA GLY A 412 -9.07 -12.69 -2.17
C GLY A 412 -10.56 -12.42 -2.45
N LEU A 413 -11.19 -13.16 -3.36
CA LEU A 413 -12.65 -13.13 -3.58
C LEU A 413 -13.44 -13.97 -2.55
N SER A 414 -12.82 -14.45 -1.48
CA SER A 414 -13.45 -15.44 -0.60
C SER A 414 -14.60 -14.88 0.26
N SER A 415 -15.80 -15.31 -0.13
CA SER A 415 -16.78 -15.97 0.76
C SER A 415 -18.01 -16.50 0.01
N PHE A 416 -18.23 -16.11 -1.26
CA PHE A 416 -19.53 -16.31 -1.90
C PHE A 416 -19.61 -17.38 -3.01
N PHE A 417 -18.51 -17.77 -3.66
CA PHE A 417 -18.62 -18.49 -4.94
C PHE A 417 -18.43 -20.01 -4.89
N LEU A 418 -17.81 -20.58 -3.85
CA LEU A 418 -17.32 -21.96 -3.84
C LEU A 418 -18.35 -23.09 -4.02
N PHE A 419 -19.64 -22.78 -3.91
CA PHE A 419 -20.71 -23.78 -4.08
C PHE A 419 -21.78 -23.36 -5.08
N SER A 420 -21.50 -22.31 -5.86
CA SER A 420 -22.36 -21.90 -6.97
C SER A 420 -22.09 -22.75 -8.22
N PRO A 421 -23.10 -23.06 -9.04
CA PRO A 421 -22.90 -23.58 -10.39
C PRO A 421 -21.93 -22.73 -11.23
N MET A 422 -21.86 -21.43 -10.96
CA MET A 422 -20.93 -20.49 -11.59
C MET A 422 -19.46 -20.84 -11.33
N PHE A 423 -19.12 -21.38 -10.16
CA PHE A 423 -17.74 -21.80 -9.87
C PHE A 423 -17.35 -23.03 -10.69
N VAL A 424 -18.27 -24.00 -10.83
CA VAL A 424 -18.05 -25.16 -11.70
C VAL A 424 -17.81 -24.69 -13.14
N GLU A 425 -18.60 -23.72 -13.61
CA GLU A 425 -18.45 -23.15 -14.95
C GLU A 425 -17.09 -22.48 -15.13
N LEU A 426 -16.71 -21.56 -14.24
CA LEU A 426 -15.42 -20.84 -14.26
C LEU A 426 -14.21 -21.77 -14.19
N CYS A 427 -14.29 -22.85 -13.40
CA CYS A 427 -13.16 -23.75 -13.20
C CYS A 427 -13.11 -24.93 -14.18
N SER A 428 -14.14 -25.09 -15.03
CA SER A 428 -14.24 -26.17 -16.04
C SER A 428 -13.87 -25.75 -17.46
N THR A 429 -13.62 -24.46 -17.71
CA THR A 429 -13.13 -24.00 -19.02
C THR A 429 -11.69 -24.49 -19.23
N ALA A 430 -11.48 -25.22 -20.34
CA ALA A 430 -10.18 -25.73 -20.76
C ALA A 430 -9.09 -24.64 -20.73
N PRO A 431 -7.80 -25.00 -20.56
CA PRO A 431 -6.72 -24.03 -20.58
C PRO A 431 -6.75 -23.26 -21.91
N HIS A 432 -7.07 -21.96 -21.85
CA HIS A 432 -6.82 -21.06 -22.96
C HIS A 432 -5.31 -21.09 -23.27
N PRO A 433 -4.91 -21.02 -24.56
CA PRO A 433 -3.49 -20.81 -24.87
C PRO A 433 -3.02 -19.53 -24.19
N ALA A 434 -1.77 -19.55 -23.73
CA ALA A 434 -1.15 -18.50 -22.93
C ALA A 434 -1.63 -17.09 -23.31
N PRO A 435 -2.04 -16.24 -22.35
CA PRO A 435 -2.32 -14.85 -22.64
C PRO A 435 -1.07 -14.25 -23.29
N THR A 436 -1.25 -13.72 -24.49
CA THR A 436 -0.26 -12.88 -25.15
C THR A 436 -0.01 -11.67 -24.26
N SER A 437 1.15 -11.62 -23.60
CA SER A 437 1.91 -10.48 -23.06
C SER A 437 1.19 -9.26 -22.44
N ASP A 438 -0.11 -9.26 -22.23
CA ASP A 438 -0.88 -8.06 -21.87
C ASP A 438 -2.16 -8.46 -21.11
N GLU A 439 -2.03 -9.26 -20.05
CA GLU A 439 -3.05 -9.29 -18.99
C GLU A 439 -2.36 -9.05 -17.64
N ASP A 440 -2.78 -7.93 -17.08
CA ASP A 440 -2.21 -7.14 -16.02
C ASP A 440 -2.51 -7.81 -14.67
N ASP A 441 -1.51 -8.46 -14.06
CA ASP A 441 -1.60 -8.96 -12.67
C ASP A 441 -1.35 -7.80 -11.67
N SER A 442 -1.99 -6.67 -11.96
CA SER A 442 -1.98 -5.47 -11.14
C SER A 442 -3.04 -5.56 -10.05
N LEU A 443 -2.77 -6.32 -9.00
CA LEU A 443 -3.41 -6.07 -7.70
C LEU A 443 -2.81 -4.79 -7.07
N TYR A 444 -3.01 -3.65 -7.75
CA TYR A 444 -2.84 -2.32 -7.18
C TYR A 444 -4.10 -1.94 -6.42
N SER A 445 -4.18 -2.32 -5.15
CA SER A 445 -4.88 -1.47 -4.20
C SER A 445 -3.92 -0.33 -3.83
N GLU A 446 -4.25 0.90 -4.24
CA GLU A 446 -3.58 2.14 -3.79
C GLU A 446 -3.58 2.30 -2.24
N ASP A 447 -4.30 1.44 -1.52
CA ASP A 447 -4.48 1.44 -0.06
C ASP A 447 -3.28 0.94 0.78
N ILE A 448 -2.19 0.47 0.16
CA ILE A 448 -1.01 -0.04 0.90
C ILE A 448 -0.05 1.08 1.34
N ILE A 449 -0.11 2.27 0.71
CA ILE A 449 0.74 3.40 1.15
C ILE A 449 0.38 3.84 2.58
N ASP A 450 -0.87 3.65 3.01
CA ASP A 450 -1.32 4.05 4.36
C ASP A 450 -1.44 2.88 5.37
N LYS A 451 -1.58 1.62 4.92
CA LYS A 451 -1.72 0.47 5.84
C LYS A 451 -0.40 -0.05 6.41
N ASP A 452 0.68 -0.04 5.64
CA ASP A 452 1.99 -0.52 6.11
C ASP A 452 2.70 0.48 7.05
N PHE A 453 2.13 1.68 7.24
CA PHE A 453 2.72 2.73 8.07
C PHE A 453 2.34 2.68 9.56
N GLN A 454 1.38 1.85 9.98
CA GLN A 454 1.07 1.72 11.42
C GLN A 454 1.97 0.70 12.15
N GLU A 455 2.69 -0.16 11.44
CA GLU A 455 3.44 -1.26 12.07
C GLU A 455 4.91 -0.91 12.37
N PHE A 456 5.43 0.23 11.88
CA PHE A 456 6.84 0.61 11.99
C PHE A 456 7.08 2.00 12.60
N TYR A 457 6.33 2.37 13.64
CA TYR A 457 6.73 3.45 14.54
C TYR A 457 7.60 2.89 15.68
N PRO A 458 8.91 3.17 15.73
CA PRO A 458 9.62 3.13 17.00
C PRO A 458 9.14 4.33 17.83
N THR A 459 8.37 4.07 18.88
CA THR A 459 8.25 5.03 19.98
C THR A 459 9.60 5.11 20.68
N THR A 460 10.03 6.34 21.00
CA THR A 460 11.32 6.64 21.65
C THR A 460 11.50 5.93 23.00
N PRO A 461 12.75 5.71 23.46
CA PRO A 461 13.10 4.69 24.45
C PRO A 461 13.06 5.22 25.90
N GLU A 462 12.68 4.37 26.85
CA GLU A 462 13.11 4.42 28.27
C GLU A 462 12.88 3.05 28.97
N PRO A 463 13.49 2.76 30.14
CA PRO A 463 14.47 1.68 30.25
C PRO A 463 13.97 0.35 30.84
N THR A 464 14.67 -0.71 30.42
CA THR A 464 14.89 -2.04 31.01
C THR A 464 14.15 -2.42 32.31
N GLY A 465 13.52 -3.60 32.29
CA GLY A 465 13.15 -4.33 33.51
C GLY A 465 12.33 -5.60 33.24
N THR A 466 13.02 -6.73 33.06
CA THR A 466 12.59 -8.11 33.38
C THR A 466 11.14 -8.35 33.79
N THR A 467 10.37 -9.08 32.97
CA THR A 467 9.73 -10.36 33.35
C THR A 467 8.97 -10.98 32.17
N GLU A 468 9.68 -11.79 31.39
CA GLU A 468 9.05 -12.94 30.73
C GLU A 468 8.82 -14.01 31.81
N LYS A 469 7.77 -14.83 31.64
CA LYS A 469 7.54 -16.10 32.36
C LYS A 469 6.80 -16.01 33.72
N ILE A 470 5.50 -15.72 33.69
CA ILE A 470 4.40 -16.42 34.40
C ILE A 470 3.10 -15.94 33.74
N LEU A 471 2.67 -16.56 32.64
CA LEU A 471 1.25 -16.57 32.23
C LEU A 471 0.97 -17.71 31.21
N ARG A 472 1.63 -18.85 31.38
CA ARG A 472 1.26 -20.14 30.75
C ARG A 472 0.94 -21.17 31.81
N THR A 473 -0.02 -20.83 32.65
CA THR A 473 -0.80 -21.77 33.48
C THR A 473 -1.92 -20.90 34.05
N MET A 474 -3.17 -21.39 34.08
CA MET A 474 -4.40 -20.73 34.57
C MET A 474 -5.46 -20.33 33.51
N LEU A 475 -5.47 -20.97 32.35
CA LEU A 475 -6.68 -21.06 31.52
C LEU A 475 -7.03 -22.53 31.26
N SER A 476 -7.33 -23.24 32.35
CA SER A 476 -8.14 -24.44 32.28
C SER A 476 -9.20 -24.37 33.39
N THR A 477 -10.44 -24.45 32.95
CA THR A 477 -11.62 -24.93 33.68
C THR A 477 -12.12 -24.11 34.87
N SER A 478 -13.28 -23.48 34.69
CA SER A 478 -14.31 -23.41 35.73
C SER A 478 -15.67 -23.04 35.12
N LYS A 479 -16.63 -23.97 35.20
CA LYS A 479 -18.04 -23.63 35.39
C LYS A 479 -18.63 -24.55 36.46
N THR A 480 -19.13 -23.89 37.52
CA THR A 480 -20.30 -24.22 38.38
C THR A 480 -20.20 -25.49 39.25
N ALA A 481 -20.54 -25.54 40.55
CA ALA A 481 -21.36 -24.68 41.41
C ALA A 481 -20.99 -24.84 42.92
N MET A 482 -21.44 -23.89 43.75
CA MET A 482 -21.44 -23.86 45.24
C MET A 482 -22.36 -24.94 45.89
N PRO A 483 -22.45 -25.16 47.24
CA PRO A 483 -22.05 -24.28 48.37
C PRO A 483 -21.43 -24.97 49.64
N GLU A 484 -21.06 -24.10 50.60
CA GLU A 484 -21.14 -24.25 52.08
C GLU A 484 -19.86 -24.09 52.94
N ALA A 485 -19.99 -23.13 53.87
CA ALA A 485 -19.54 -23.08 55.26
C ALA A 485 -18.04 -23.15 55.64
N SER A 486 -17.49 -22.03 56.13
CA SER A 486 -17.22 -21.76 57.56
C SER A 486 -16.13 -20.69 57.77
N THR A 487 -16.36 -19.85 58.77
CA THR A 487 -15.64 -18.62 59.15
C THR A 487 -14.47 -18.91 60.15
N PRO A 488 -13.86 -17.92 60.87
CA PRO A 488 -12.61 -17.24 60.53
C PRO A 488 -11.57 -17.26 61.69
N LYS A 489 -10.37 -16.68 61.51
CA LYS A 489 -9.45 -16.21 62.58
C LYS A 489 -8.36 -15.35 61.91
N SER A 490 -8.37 -14.02 61.93
CA SER A 490 -8.17 -13.05 63.04
C SER A 490 -6.75 -13.02 63.64
N MET A 491 -6.06 -11.90 63.36
CA MET A 491 -5.20 -11.09 64.23
C MET A 491 -3.93 -11.68 64.89
N LEU A 492 -2.81 -10.97 64.69
CA LEU A 492 -2.04 -10.20 65.70
C LEU A 492 -1.05 -9.30 64.91
N ARG A 493 -1.19 -7.95 64.93
CA ARG A 493 -0.62 -6.97 65.90
C ARG A 493 0.92 -7.02 65.94
N LYS A 494 1.70 -5.91 66.01
CA LYS A 494 1.47 -4.46 66.02
C LYS A 494 2.86 -3.79 66.08
N GLN A 495 3.00 -2.68 65.36
CA GLN A 495 3.60 -1.38 65.75
C GLN A 495 4.98 -1.28 66.45
N ALA A 496 5.84 -0.39 65.93
CA ALA A 496 6.19 0.91 66.55
C ALA A 496 7.08 1.78 65.60
N ILE A 497 6.61 2.97 65.17
CA ILE A 497 7.03 4.35 65.58
C ILE A 497 8.33 4.85 64.86
N ALA A 498 8.50 6.09 64.38
CA ALA A 498 7.71 7.17 63.77
C ALA A 498 8.67 8.39 63.54
N LEU A 499 8.21 9.34 62.70
CA LEU A 499 8.53 10.78 62.61
C LEU A 499 9.79 11.25 61.85
N LEU A 500 9.56 11.99 60.75
CA LEU A 500 9.38 13.46 60.70
C LEU A 500 8.67 13.79 59.36
N GLU A 501 7.41 14.26 59.40
CA GLU A 501 6.94 15.67 59.21
C GLU A 501 6.92 16.09 57.72
N THR A 502 5.93 16.73 57.09
CA THR A 502 4.62 17.40 57.37
C THR A 502 4.08 17.77 55.97
N ASP A 503 2.87 17.43 55.53
CA ASP A 503 1.62 18.24 55.45
C ASP A 503 0.64 17.38 54.59
N ALA A 504 -0.55 16.90 54.99
CA ALA A 504 -1.81 17.50 55.49
C ALA A 504 -2.42 18.53 54.52
N ASP A 505 -3.70 18.51 54.11
CA ASP A 505 -4.83 17.58 54.22
C ASP A 505 -5.90 18.03 53.19
N ALA A 506 -6.94 17.21 53.06
CA ALA A 506 -7.97 17.09 52.04
C ALA A 506 -8.93 18.27 51.78
N GLY A 507 -9.60 18.20 50.61
CA GLY A 507 -10.78 18.97 50.26
C GLY A 507 -11.50 18.46 48.98
N ASP A 508 -12.47 17.57 49.18
CA ASP A 508 -13.76 17.33 48.48
C ASP A 508 -13.98 17.57 46.96
N GLY A 509 -14.68 16.60 46.33
CA GLY A 509 -15.71 16.88 45.30
C GLY A 509 -15.74 16.00 44.02
N VAL A 510 -16.61 14.97 44.01
CA VAL A 510 -17.60 14.50 42.97
C VAL A 510 -17.45 15.02 41.50
N PRO A 511 -17.76 14.32 40.36
CA PRO A 511 -18.48 13.05 40.10
C PRO A 511 -17.83 12.07 39.07
N VAL A 512 -18.48 10.91 38.89
CA VAL A 512 -18.30 9.90 37.82
C VAL A 512 -18.59 10.45 36.40
N PRO A 513 -17.77 10.09 35.39
CA PRO A 513 -18.26 9.67 34.08
C PRO A 513 -17.78 8.24 33.72
N PRO A 514 -18.32 7.61 32.65
CA PRO A 514 -18.37 6.17 32.51
C PRO A 514 -17.04 5.54 32.04
N ASN A 515 -16.93 4.23 32.28
CA ASN A 515 -15.95 3.33 31.67
C ASN A 515 -15.67 3.67 30.19
N PRO A 516 -14.40 3.78 29.77
CA PRO A 516 -14.06 3.57 28.37
C PRO A 516 -14.27 2.08 28.06
N GLN A 517 -15.31 1.79 27.27
CA GLN A 517 -15.35 0.58 26.48
C GLN A 517 -14.15 0.53 25.52
N PRO A 518 -13.68 -0.68 25.15
CA PRO A 518 -12.57 -0.85 24.23
C PRO A 518 -12.89 -0.17 22.89
N THR A 519 -12.02 0.72 22.43
CA THR A 519 -12.15 1.36 21.12
C THR A 519 -11.96 0.31 20.02
N SER A 520 -13.09 -0.04 19.40
CA SER A 520 -13.26 -0.62 18.06
C SER A 520 -12.25 -0.01 17.08
N ALA A 521 -11.45 -0.83 16.41
CA ALA A 521 -11.79 -1.41 15.11
C ALA A 521 -12.20 -0.34 14.08
N SER A 522 -11.32 -0.18 13.09
CA SER A 522 -11.53 0.55 11.84
C SER A 522 -12.96 0.40 11.31
N SER A 523 -13.64 1.51 11.08
CA SER A 523 -15.02 1.55 10.61
C SER A 523 -15.16 1.02 9.17
N PRO A 524 -16.12 0.12 8.88
CA PRO A 524 -16.41 -0.42 7.55
C PRO A 524 -16.93 0.61 6.52
N LEU A 525 -17.09 1.87 6.91
CA LEU A 525 -17.70 2.93 6.10
C LEU A 525 -16.73 3.58 5.09
N MET A 526 -15.41 3.53 5.34
CA MET A 526 -14.39 4.09 4.44
C MET A 526 -14.18 3.21 3.20
N ILE A 527 -14.14 1.89 3.40
CA ILE A 527 -13.99 0.91 2.31
C ILE A 527 -15.23 0.91 1.43
N THR A 528 -16.43 0.98 2.02
CA THR A 528 -17.68 1.08 1.24
C THR A 528 -17.80 2.39 0.47
N PHE A 529 -17.18 3.49 0.92
CA PHE A 529 -17.24 4.80 0.26
C PHE A 529 -16.22 4.97 -0.88
N GLN A 530 -14.98 4.49 -0.72
CA GLN A 530 -13.99 4.47 -1.82
C GLN A 530 -14.43 3.52 -2.94
N VAL A 531 -14.97 2.35 -2.60
CA VAL A 531 -15.55 1.41 -3.56
C VAL A 531 -16.75 2.03 -4.27
N PHE A 532 -17.62 2.81 -3.59
CA PHE A 532 -18.76 3.47 -4.24
C PHE A 532 -18.35 4.57 -5.21
N VAL A 533 -17.37 5.41 -4.86
CA VAL A 533 -16.90 6.51 -5.72
C VAL A 533 -16.15 5.96 -6.95
N TYR A 534 -15.36 4.90 -6.78
CA TYR A 534 -14.71 4.21 -7.90
C TYR A 534 -15.71 3.44 -8.77
N LEU A 535 -16.70 2.75 -8.18
CA LEU A 535 -17.77 2.11 -8.96
C LEU A 535 -18.58 3.14 -9.74
N PHE A 536 -18.91 4.30 -9.17
CA PHE A 536 -19.66 5.33 -9.88
C PHE A 536 -18.84 5.98 -11.00
N ALA A 537 -17.55 6.22 -10.79
CA ALA A 537 -16.68 6.82 -11.80
C ALA A 537 -16.38 5.87 -12.97
N VAL A 538 -16.17 4.58 -12.69
CA VAL A 538 -15.79 3.59 -13.71
C VAL A 538 -17.03 2.95 -14.36
N PHE A 539 -18.01 2.46 -13.57
CA PHE A 539 -19.23 1.87 -14.14
C PHE A 539 -20.23 2.91 -14.64
N GLY A 540 -20.23 4.15 -14.12
CA GLY A 540 -21.10 5.21 -14.65
C GLY A 540 -20.76 5.56 -16.11
N VAL A 541 -19.47 5.63 -16.44
CA VAL A 541 -18.99 5.92 -17.80
C VAL A 541 -19.18 4.72 -18.73
N VAL A 542 -18.89 3.50 -18.26
CA VAL A 542 -19.12 2.26 -19.04
C VAL A 542 -20.61 2.02 -19.27
N SER A 543 -21.48 2.29 -18.28
CA SER A 543 -22.93 2.16 -18.43
C SER A 543 -23.51 3.20 -19.39
N LEU A 544 -23.00 4.43 -19.39
CA LEU A 544 -23.38 5.46 -20.36
C LEU A 544 -22.85 5.17 -21.78
N ALA A 545 -21.67 4.56 -21.89
CA ALA A 545 -21.10 4.12 -23.17
C ALA A 545 -21.84 2.91 -23.74
N VAL A 546 -22.21 1.93 -22.91
CA VAL A 546 -23.03 0.77 -23.29
C VAL A 546 -24.46 1.21 -23.62
N LEU A 547 -25.06 2.12 -22.85
CA LEU A 547 -26.35 2.73 -23.16
C LEU A 547 -26.28 3.53 -24.48
N GLY A 548 -25.21 4.29 -24.69
CA GLY A 548 -24.95 5.01 -25.94
C GLY A 548 -24.73 4.08 -27.14
N TYR A 549 -24.03 2.95 -26.95
CA TYR A 549 -23.83 1.91 -27.96
C TYR A 549 -25.14 1.18 -28.32
N TYR A 550 -25.96 0.84 -27.31
CA TYR A 550 -27.28 0.23 -27.51
C TYR A 550 -28.29 1.18 -28.14
N MET A 551 -28.26 2.48 -27.78
CA MET A 551 -29.07 3.53 -28.39
C MET A 551 -28.68 3.79 -29.85
N ARG A 552 -27.42 3.54 -30.22
CA ARG A 552 -26.90 3.74 -31.59
C ARG A 552 -27.13 2.54 -32.51
N GLN A 553 -27.23 1.32 -31.97
CA GLN A 553 -27.50 0.09 -32.75
C GLN A 553 -28.99 -0.21 -32.99
N ARG A 554 -29.93 0.45 -32.30
CA ARG A 554 -31.36 0.35 -32.63
C ARG A 554 -31.84 1.62 -33.31
N ARG A 555 -32.08 1.53 -34.63
CA ARG A 555 -32.87 2.53 -35.37
C ARG A 555 -34.26 2.63 -34.74
N PHE A 556 -34.48 3.61 -33.87
CA PHE A 556 -35.82 4.14 -33.61
C PHE A 556 -36.01 5.40 -34.45
N ASP A 557 -36.95 5.27 -35.38
CA ASP A 557 -37.39 6.29 -36.33
C ASP A 557 -38.17 7.38 -35.56
N VAL A 558 -37.55 8.53 -35.31
CA VAL A 558 -38.23 9.69 -34.75
C VAL A 558 -38.66 10.59 -35.90
N ARG A 559 -39.80 10.27 -36.52
CA ARG A 559 -40.57 11.22 -37.32
C ARG A 559 -41.97 11.43 -36.74
N ARG A 560 -42.16 12.67 -36.28
CA ARG A 560 -43.42 13.38 -35.99
C ARG A 560 -44.23 12.85 -34.81
N ILE A 561 -44.58 13.75 -33.88
CA ILE A 561 -45.96 14.22 -33.66
C ILE A 561 -45.91 15.54 -32.85
N SER A 562 -46.74 16.49 -33.28
CA SER A 562 -46.94 17.85 -32.77
C SER A 562 -47.69 17.90 -31.42
N PRO A 563 -47.80 19.06 -30.75
CA PRO A 563 -48.32 19.16 -29.37
C PRO A 563 -49.82 19.49 -29.34
N MET A 564 -50.59 18.89 -28.42
CA MET A 564 -51.58 19.56 -27.55
C MET A 564 -52.40 18.58 -26.69
N ASP A 565 -52.73 19.08 -25.49
CA ASP A 565 -53.88 18.81 -24.61
C ASP A 565 -53.94 17.56 -23.69
N ILE A 566 -53.61 17.85 -22.42
CA ILE A 566 -54.11 17.44 -21.08
C ILE A 566 -55.41 16.59 -21.01
N PRO A 567 -55.84 16.11 -19.81
CA PRO A 567 -55.22 15.27 -18.75
C PRO A 567 -55.90 13.89 -18.71
N ASP A 568 -55.28 12.88 -18.08
CA ASP A 568 -56.01 12.12 -17.06
C ASP A 568 -55.10 11.20 -16.25
N SER A 569 -55.46 11.14 -14.98
CA SER A 569 -54.93 10.34 -13.88
C SER A 569 -54.50 8.91 -14.24
N VAL A 570 -53.46 8.40 -13.57
CA VAL A 570 -53.59 7.41 -12.48
C VAL A 570 -52.20 7.06 -11.92
N ARG A 571 -52.20 6.85 -10.60
CA ARG A 571 -51.09 6.60 -9.67
C ARG A 571 -50.28 5.32 -9.94
N LEU A 572 -48.99 5.43 -9.59
CA LEU A 572 -48.09 4.48 -8.91
C LEU A 572 -48.56 3.03 -8.69
N VAL A 573 -47.71 2.07 -9.12
CA VAL A 573 -46.98 1.17 -8.20
C VAL A 573 -45.50 1.23 -8.57
#